data_AF-A0A3P7LXA3-F1
#
_entry.id   AF-A0A3P7LXA3-F1
#
_cell.length_a   1.000
_cell.length_b   1.000
_cell.length_c   1.000
_cell.angle_alpha   90.00
_cell.angle_beta   90.00
_cell.angle_gamma   90.00
#
_symmetry.space_group_name_H-M   'P 1'
#
loop_
_entity.id
_entity.type
_entity.pdbx_description
1 polymer ?
#
loop_
_entity_poly.entity_id
_entity_poly.type
_entity_poly.pdbx_seq_one_letter_code
_entity_poly.pdbx_strand_id
1 'polypeptide(L)'
;MLTKSRQLTVKGVTLTSDRRGEVELWLTSPMGTVSKLLSKRPFDLDVAGFHAWPFMSVHYWGELANGTWTLTIHSGNAVGMHRTF
;
A
#
# COMPACT_ATOMS: atom_id res chain seq x y z
N MET A 1 -22.74 4.18 -12.39
CA MET A 1 -21.92 3.23 -13.17
C MET A 1 -21.02 2.47 -12.22
N LEU A 2 -21.02 1.14 -12.26
CA LEU A 2 -20.12 0.31 -11.45
C LEU A 2 -18.81 0.12 -12.22
N THR A 3 -17.74 0.77 -11.79
CA THR A 3 -16.44 0.69 -12.48
C THR A 3 -15.70 -0.56 -12.00
N LYS A 4 -15.41 -1.47 -12.94
CA LYS A 4 -14.50 -2.60 -12.68
C LYS A 4 -13.05 -2.07 -12.56
N SER A 5 -12.32 -2.47 -11.52
CA SER A 5 -10.93 -2.07 -11.33
C SER A 5 -10.03 -2.66 -12.41
N ARG A 6 -9.01 -1.88 -12.81
CA ARG A 6 -7.93 -2.31 -13.70
C ARG A 6 -6.63 -2.47 -12.93
N GLN A 7 -5.56 -1.87 -13.45
CA GLN A 7 -4.41 -1.49 -12.65
C GLN A 7 -4.85 -0.37 -11.69
N LEU A 8 -4.52 -0.53 -10.42
CA LEU A 8 -4.75 0.48 -9.41
C LEU A 8 -3.41 1.08 -8.99
N THR A 9 -3.38 2.40 -8.82
CA THR A 9 -2.21 3.15 -8.36
C THR A 9 -2.56 3.91 -7.10
N VAL A 10 -1.87 3.61 -6.00
CA VAL A 10 -1.88 4.45 -4.80
C VAL A 10 -0.86 5.56 -5.03
N LYS A 11 -1.36 6.78 -5.27
CA LYS A 11 -0.53 7.95 -5.58
C LYS A 11 -0.23 8.75 -4.31
N GLY A 12 0.96 9.36 -4.27
CA GLY A 12 1.27 10.37 -3.25
C GLY A 12 1.62 9.80 -1.88
N VAL A 13 2.04 8.53 -1.78
CA VAL A 13 2.43 7.95 -0.49
C VAL A 13 3.67 8.66 0.02
N THR A 14 3.51 9.35 1.15
CA THR A 14 4.60 10.05 1.84
C THR A 14 4.71 9.47 3.24
N LEU A 15 5.86 8.88 3.56
CA LEU A 15 6.12 8.16 4.80
C LEU A 15 7.56 8.44 5.26
N THR A 16 7.73 8.81 6.52
CA THR A 16 9.04 8.89 7.17
C THR A 16 9.38 7.55 7.82
N SER A 17 10.62 7.10 7.69
CA SER A 17 11.08 5.85 8.30
C SER A 17 12.54 5.98 8.72
N ASP A 18 12.88 5.46 9.89
CA ASP A 18 14.24 5.30 10.37
C ASP A 18 15.01 4.20 9.62
N ARG A 19 14.30 3.31 8.92
CA ARG A 19 14.85 2.33 7.98
C ARG A 19 13.81 1.93 6.94
N ARG A 20 13.88 2.53 5.76
CA ARG A 20 12.93 2.34 4.64
C ARG A 20 12.70 0.87 4.28
N GLY A 21 13.72 0.02 4.42
CA GLY A 21 13.62 -1.41 4.17
C GLY A 21 12.71 -2.18 5.12
N GLU A 22 12.39 -1.63 6.29
CA GLU A 22 11.47 -2.22 7.28
C GLU A 22 10.00 -1.91 6.98
N VAL A 23 9.71 -1.01 6.03
CA VAL A 23 8.34 -0.64 5.65
C VAL A 23 7.74 -1.70 4.74
N GLU A 24 6.57 -2.21 5.12
CA GLU A 24 5.70 -3.02 4.26
C GLU A 24 4.36 -2.32 4.07
N LEU A 25 3.82 -2.41 2.85
CA LEU A 25 2.53 -1.81 2.48
C LEU A 25 1.62 -2.87 1.88
N TRP A 26 0.43 -3.03 2.46
CA TRP A 26 -0.62 -3.89 1.92
C TRP A 26 -1.87 -3.06 1.63
N LEU A 27 -2.52 -3.35 0.51
CA LEU A 27 -3.78 -2.73 0.14
C LEU A 27 -4.86 -3.80 0.01
N THR A 28 -5.98 -3.60 0.70
CA THR A 28 -7.16 -4.47 0.67
C THR A 28 -8.29 -3.77 -0.04
N SER A 29 -8.92 -4.45 -1.00
CA SER A 29 -10.07 -3.93 -1.75
C SER A 29 -11.39 -4.08 -0.98
N PRO A 30 -12.46 -3.39 -1.41
CA PRO A 30 -13.80 -3.55 -0.84
C PRO A 30 -14.33 -5.00 -0.93
N MET A 31 -13.86 -5.77 -1.92
CA MET A 31 -14.21 -7.18 -2.12
C MET A 31 -13.31 -8.14 -1.35
N GLY A 32 -12.32 -7.64 -0.59
CA GLY A 32 -11.47 -8.42 0.29
C GLY A 32 -10.14 -8.90 -0.31
N THR A 33 -9.83 -8.57 -1.57
CA THR A 33 -8.55 -8.94 -2.17
C THR A 33 -7.42 -8.13 -1.55
N VAL A 34 -6.33 -8.80 -1.19
CA VAL A 34 -5.14 -8.17 -0.58
C VAL A 34 -3.98 -8.18 -1.57
N SER A 35 -3.30 -7.05 -1.74
CA SER A 35 -2.07 -6.95 -2.52
C SER A 35 -0.94 -6.36 -1.67
N LYS A 36 0.22 -7.03 -1.66
CA LYS A 36 1.44 -6.50 -1.07
C LYS A 36 2.07 -5.52 -2.07
N LEU A 37 1.94 -4.23 -1.80
CA LEU A 37 2.45 -3.13 -2.63
C LEU A 37 3.95 -2.89 -2.40
N LEU A 38 4.44 -3.16 -1.19
CA LEU A 38 5.84 -3.05 -0.83
C LEU A 38 6.20 -4.18 0.12
N SER A 39 7.22 -4.96 -0.24
CA SER A 39 7.81 -5.98 0.61
C SER A 39 8.94 -5.43 1.45
N LYS A 40 9.21 -6.07 2.58
CA LYS A 40 10.41 -5.83 3.38
C LYS A 40 11.66 -6.04 2.52
N ARG A 41 12.62 -5.12 2.65
CA ARG A 41 13.90 -5.13 1.94
C ARG A 41 15.02 -5.03 2.96
N PRO A 42 15.54 -6.16 3.50
CA PRO A 42 16.47 -6.15 4.63
C PRO A 42 17.73 -5.33 4.41
N PHE A 43 18.19 -5.18 3.18
CA PHE A 43 19.40 -4.42 2.84
C PHE A 43 19.14 -2.95 2.49
N ASP A 44 17.87 -2.51 2.49
CA ASP A 44 17.51 -1.11 2.30
C ASP A 44 17.57 -0.36 3.64
N LEU A 45 18.75 0.20 3.93
CA LEU A 45 19.06 0.89 5.18
C LEU A 45 18.77 2.41 5.14
N ASP A 46 18.18 2.89 4.05
CA ASP A 46 17.93 4.31 3.82
C ASP A 46 16.91 4.89 4.82
N VAL A 47 17.10 6.14 5.25
CA VAL A 47 16.24 6.83 6.21
C VAL A 47 15.29 7.86 5.55
N ALA A 48 15.39 8.03 4.23
CA ALA A 48 14.56 9.00 3.50
C ALA A 48 13.08 8.61 3.44
N GLY A 49 12.75 7.34 3.66
CA GLY A 49 11.38 6.84 3.54
C GLY A 49 10.84 6.97 2.11
N PHE A 50 9.60 7.46 1.96
CA PHE A 50 8.94 7.67 0.67
C PHE A 50 8.41 9.10 0.57
N HIS A 51 8.59 9.73 -0.59
CA HIS A 51 8.08 11.07 -0.89
C HIS A 51 7.21 11.03 -2.13
N ALA A 52 5.90 11.24 -1.96
CA ALA A 52 4.91 11.20 -3.03
C ALA A 52 5.02 9.97 -3.96
N TRP A 53 5.48 8.83 -3.44
CA TRP A 53 5.80 7.67 -4.25
C TRP A 53 4.53 6.97 -4.76
N PRO A 54 4.47 6.60 -6.05
CA PRO A 54 3.37 5.81 -6.59
C PRO A 54 3.61 4.31 -6.39
N PHE A 55 2.66 3.62 -5.75
CA PHE A 55 2.62 2.15 -5.71
C PHE A 55 1.51 1.62 -6.59
N MET A 56 1.70 0.45 -7.22
CA MET A 56 0.73 -0.11 -8.16
C MET A 56 0.49 -1.60 -7.94
N SER A 57 -0.72 -2.03 -8.31
CA SER A 57 -1.07 -3.45 -8.38
C SER A 57 -2.12 -3.72 -9.45
N VAL A 58 -2.08 -4.92 -10.02
CA VAL A 58 -3.07 -5.47 -10.95
C VAL A 58 -3.94 -6.55 -10.32
N HIS A 59 -3.75 -6.86 -9.03
CA HIS A 59 -4.45 -7.96 -8.35
C HIS A 59 -5.97 -7.80 -8.32
N TYR A 60 -6.46 -6.55 -8.43
CA TYR A 60 -7.87 -6.21 -8.30
C TYR A 60 -8.64 -6.26 -9.63
N TRP A 61 -8.05 -6.80 -10.70
CA TRP A 61 -8.66 -6.73 -12.03
C TRP A 61 -10.07 -7.34 -12.04
N GLY A 62 -11.07 -6.55 -12.46
CA GLY A 62 -12.45 -7.02 -12.60
C GLY A 62 -13.33 -6.92 -11.35
N GLU A 63 -12.77 -6.51 -10.21
CA GLU A 63 -13.54 -6.24 -8.98
C GLU A 63 -14.37 -4.96 -9.08
N LEU A 64 -15.44 -4.89 -8.29
CA LEU A 64 -16.16 -3.64 -8.07
C LEU A 64 -15.31 -2.75 -7.17
N ALA A 65 -14.89 -1.60 -7.70
CA ALA A 65 -14.04 -0.67 -6.96
C ALA A 65 -14.77 0.13 -5.86
N ASN A 66 -16.11 0.04 -5.81
CA ASN A 66 -16.93 0.83 -4.90
C ASN A 66 -16.93 0.23 -3.48
N GLY A 67 -16.70 1.09 -2.49
CA GLY A 67 -16.62 0.72 -1.08
C GLY A 67 -15.28 1.11 -0.48
N THR A 68 -15.00 0.60 0.72
CA THR A 68 -13.83 0.98 1.50
C THR A 68 -12.59 0.21 1.06
N TRP A 69 -11.55 0.95 0.69
CA TRP A 69 -10.21 0.41 0.51
C TRP A 69 -9.40 0.61 1.79
N THR A 70 -8.58 -0.38 2.14
CA THR A 70 -7.76 -0.34 3.35
C THR A 70 -6.28 -0.39 2.99
N LEU A 71 -5.51 0.63 3.35
CA LEU A 71 -4.05 0.60 3.32
C LEU A 71 -3.51 0.28 4.72
N THR A 72 -2.74 -0.80 4.82
CA THR A 72 -2.06 -1.24 6.04
C THR A 72 -0.56 -1.06 5.89
N ILE A 73 0.07 -0.48 6.90
CA ILE A 73 1.50 -0.16 6.92
C ILE A 73 2.15 -0.82 8.14
N HIS A 74 3.21 -1.59 7.91
CA HIS A 74 4.06 -2.15 8.98
C HIS A 74 5.46 -1.53 8.89
N SER A 75 6.09 -1.19 10.02
CA SER A 75 7.47 -0.67 10.06
C SER A 75 8.18 -1.17 11.32
N GLY A 76 9.17 -2.04 11.15
CA GLY A 76 9.92 -2.63 12.27
C GLY A 76 9.00 -3.38 13.25
N ASN A 77 9.14 -3.13 14.56
CA ASN A 77 8.26 -3.69 15.60
C ASN A 77 6.96 -2.89 15.79
N ALA A 78 6.78 -1.78 15.09
CA ALA A 78 5.58 -0.96 15.16
C ALA A 78 4.59 -1.36 14.05
N VAL A 79 3.43 -1.87 14.44
CA VAL A 79 2.28 -2.00 13.56
C VAL A 79 1.61 -0.63 13.52
N GLY A 80 1.71 0.09 12.40
CA GLY A 80 1.48 1.53 12.41
C GLY A 80 0.76 2.05 11.17
N MET A 81 -0.53 2.34 11.36
CA MET A 81 -1.44 3.12 10.51
C MET A 81 -2.31 2.29 9.54
N HIS A 82 -3.61 2.26 9.85
CA HIS A 82 -4.68 1.78 8.99
C HIS A 82 -5.41 3.00 8.43
N ARG A 83 -5.32 3.22 7.12
CA ARG A 83 -6.09 4.28 6.45
C ARG A 83 -7.14 3.65 5.55
N THR A 84 -8.39 3.99 5.82
CA THR A 84 -9.54 3.65 4.97
C THR A 84 -9.91 4.83 4.10
N PHE A 85 -10.20 4.58 2.83
CA PHE A 85 -10.61 5.59 1.86
C PHE A 85 -11.67 5.03 0.91
#